data_AF-A0A0A8JLC4-F1
#
_entry.id   AF-A0A0A8JLC4-F1
#
_cell.length_a   1.000
_cell.length_b   1.000
_cell.length_c   1.000
_cell.angle_alpha   90.00
_cell.angle_beta   90.00
_cell.angle_gamma   90.00
#
_symmetry.space_group_name_H-M   'P 1'
#
loop_
_entity.id
_entity.type
_entity.pdbx_description
1 polymer ?
#
loop_
_entity_poly.entity_id
_entity_poly.type
_entity_poly.pdbx_seq_one_letter_code
_entity_poly.pdbx_strand_id
1 'polypeptide(L)'
;MTGRLYEVLLDIHADLAELTADIERLIFSSPRAAMQTTRTMAETLARHVAEMEKIESRELNFAELLMKLKAEGILTPSADQAFQFVRRNGNIASHDGTRKMLIREALTCWEYQHLILTWYIETYASPDIHMPSYVEPAPPQKEEETAALLQHIQELMERLGNKGSAGNRPSMPSATVREICYKDRCVGVPYFLRDAFLLPQRFPKSVTFLIRLNGEQQARLMSELPYQLEGLHKHVKRFKEANDEQFFEELCQFIQEETVRKELIEQHAGETLFFYKEDYIILTEMLGQVPLTSENFVGQTSLLKALHEQGFEKVADLPKELVLLGKYQNVGEVALANLFTQLKVKSGEFSSLVSL
;
A
#
# COMPACT_ATOMS: atom_id res chain seq x y z
N MET A 1 -0.16 9.88 -22.00
CA MET A 1 -0.40 9.05 -23.19
C MET A 1 0.84 8.25 -23.48
N THR A 2 0.81 6.98 -23.11
CA THR A 2 1.75 5.98 -23.61
C THR A 2 1.37 5.69 -25.07
N GLY A 3 1.66 6.61 -26.00
CA GLY A 3 1.23 6.55 -27.41
C GLY A 3 1.56 5.22 -28.12
N ARG A 4 2.57 4.51 -27.64
CA ARG A 4 2.97 3.17 -28.12
C ARG A 4 1.89 2.10 -27.95
N LEU A 5 1.06 2.16 -26.90
CA LEU A 5 0.01 1.16 -26.68
C LEU A 5 -1.18 1.37 -27.62
N TYR A 6 -1.52 2.63 -27.88
CA TYR A 6 -2.56 2.98 -28.84
C TYR A 6 -2.16 2.56 -30.27
N GLU A 7 -0.93 2.87 -30.68
CA GLU A 7 -0.41 2.53 -32.01
C GLU A 7 -0.46 1.01 -32.28
N VAL A 8 -0.01 0.18 -31.33
CA VAL A 8 -0.02 -1.29 -31.48
C VAL A 8 -1.44 -1.83 -31.63
N LEU A 9 -2.41 -1.29 -30.89
CA LEU A 9 -3.79 -1.76 -30.92
C LEU A 9 -4.55 -1.25 -32.14
N LEU A 10 -4.20 -0.07 -32.67
CA LEU A 10 -4.91 0.55 -33.80
C LEU A 10 -4.83 -0.33 -35.05
N ASP A 11 -3.67 -0.96 -35.28
CA ASP A 11 -3.43 -1.86 -36.42
C ASP A 11 -4.18 -3.20 -36.29
N ILE A 12 -4.68 -3.53 -35.10
CA ILE A 12 -5.34 -4.82 -34.81
C ILE A 12 -6.84 -4.63 -34.67
N HIS A 13 -7.27 -3.71 -33.81
CA HIS A 13 -8.67 -3.43 -33.55
C HIS A 13 -8.86 -1.98 -33.05
N ALA A 14 -9.36 -1.11 -33.92
CA ALA A 14 -9.54 0.31 -33.62
C ALA A 14 -10.33 0.58 -32.32
N ASP A 15 -11.42 -0.15 -32.07
CA ASP A 15 -12.21 0.06 -30.84
C ASP A 15 -11.42 -0.25 -29.56
N LEU A 16 -10.50 -1.22 -29.59
CA LEU A 16 -9.66 -1.54 -28.42
C LEU A 16 -8.63 -0.44 -28.17
N ALA A 17 -8.10 0.16 -29.24
CA ALA A 17 -7.19 1.29 -29.15
C ALA A 17 -7.88 2.51 -28.51
N GLU A 18 -9.08 2.86 -29.00
CA GLU A 18 -9.87 3.97 -28.47
C GLU A 18 -10.26 3.76 -27.01
N LEU A 19 -10.80 2.58 -26.67
CA LEU A 19 -11.15 2.25 -25.28
C LEU A 19 -9.94 2.32 -24.35
N THR A 20 -8.77 1.87 -24.81
CA THR A 20 -7.53 1.93 -24.03
C THR A 20 -7.08 3.37 -23.78
N ALA A 21 -7.13 4.23 -24.80
CA ALA A 21 -6.80 5.65 -24.66
C ALA A 21 -7.80 6.41 -23.77
N ASP A 22 -9.08 6.04 -23.82
CA ASP A 22 -10.11 6.57 -22.92
C ASP A 22 -9.81 6.19 -21.47
N ILE A 23 -9.45 4.93 -21.20
CA ILE A 23 -9.14 4.46 -19.84
C ILE A 23 -7.97 5.28 -19.26
N GLU A 24 -6.88 5.45 -20.00
CA GLU A 24 -5.71 6.21 -19.54
C GLU A 24 -6.09 7.65 -19.12
N ARG A 25 -6.96 8.31 -19.90
CA ARG A 25 -7.46 9.67 -19.60
C ARG A 25 -8.42 9.70 -18.40
N LEU A 26 -9.19 8.64 -18.21
CA LEU A 26 -10.21 8.55 -17.17
C LEU A 26 -9.62 8.18 -15.80
N ILE A 27 -8.49 7.48 -15.71
CA ILE A 27 -7.94 6.97 -14.43
C ILE A 27 -7.86 8.05 -13.35
N PHE A 28 -7.42 9.26 -13.71
CA PHE A 28 -7.23 10.36 -12.77
C PHE A 28 -8.43 11.31 -12.65
N SER A 29 -9.30 11.36 -13.66
CA SER A 29 -10.43 12.29 -13.73
C SER A 29 -11.74 11.65 -13.25
N SER A 30 -11.96 10.38 -13.59
CA SER A 30 -13.11 9.57 -13.17
C SER A 30 -12.70 8.10 -13.05
N PRO A 31 -12.17 7.68 -11.88
CA PRO A 31 -11.76 6.29 -11.64
C PRO A 31 -12.89 5.28 -11.87
N ARG A 32 -14.14 5.68 -11.58
CA ARG A 32 -15.32 4.85 -11.86
C ARG A 32 -15.50 4.61 -13.35
N ALA A 33 -15.47 5.67 -14.14
CA ALA A 33 -15.61 5.54 -15.59
C ALA A 33 -14.43 4.75 -16.17
N ALA A 34 -13.20 4.97 -15.68
CA ALA A 34 -12.04 4.18 -16.09
C ALA A 34 -12.28 2.68 -15.89
N MET A 35 -12.70 2.25 -14.70
CA MET A 35 -12.97 0.84 -14.39
C MET A 35 -14.12 0.26 -15.22
N GLN A 36 -15.17 1.05 -15.50
CA GLN A 36 -16.27 0.64 -16.37
C GLN A 36 -15.78 0.44 -17.80
N THR A 37 -15.00 1.39 -18.33
CA THR A 37 -14.42 1.31 -19.67
C THR A 37 -13.41 0.17 -19.79
N THR A 38 -12.61 -0.12 -18.75
CA THR A 38 -11.72 -1.30 -18.72
C THR A 38 -12.49 -2.60 -18.83
N ARG A 39 -13.66 -2.70 -18.18
CA ARG A 39 -14.54 -3.86 -18.33
C ARG A 39 -15.09 -3.96 -19.76
N THR A 40 -15.54 -2.85 -20.35
CA THR A 40 -16.01 -2.84 -21.73
C THR A 40 -14.92 -3.31 -22.69
N MET A 41 -13.69 -2.80 -22.55
CA MET A 41 -12.53 -3.22 -23.34
C MET A 41 -12.28 -4.73 -23.21
N ALA A 42 -12.27 -5.27 -21.99
CA ALA A 42 -12.06 -6.70 -21.77
C ALA A 42 -13.20 -7.56 -22.35
N GLU A 43 -14.45 -7.10 -22.28
CA GLU A 43 -15.59 -7.80 -22.89
C GLU A 43 -15.52 -7.78 -24.41
N THR A 44 -15.21 -6.63 -25.02
CA THR A 44 -15.00 -6.49 -26.47
C THR A 44 -13.90 -7.44 -26.95
N LEU A 45 -12.76 -7.46 -26.26
CA LEU A 45 -11.66 -8.35 -26.61
C LEU A 45 -12.05 -9.83 -26.47
N ALA A 46 -12.72 -10.22 -25.39
CA ALA A 46 -13.15 -11.61 -25.19
C ALA A 46 -14.14 -12.06 -26.28
N ARG A 47 -15.02 -11.16 -26.75
CA ARG A 47 -15.92 -11.46 -27.88
C ARG A 47 -15.14 -11.62 -29.18
N HIS A 48 -14.17 -10.74 -29.43
CA HIS A 48 -13.31 -10.84 -30.60
C HIS A 48 -12.51 -12.16 -30.63
N VAL A 49 -11.94 -12.57 -29.49
CA VAL A 49 -11.29 -13.89 -29.35
C VAL A 49 -12.26 -15.02 -29.66
N ALA A 50 -13.49 -14.98 -29.12
CA ALA A 50 -14.48 -15.99 -29.41
C ALA A 50 -14.85 -16.06 -30.91
N GLU A 51 -14.88 -14.93 -31.61
CA GLU A 51 -15.08 -14.91 -33.06
C GLU A 51 -13.91 -15.55 -33.81
N MET A 52 -12.66 -15.27 -33.43
CA MET A 52 -11.46 -15.89 -34.01
C MET A 52 -11.45 -17.41 -33.80
N GLU A 53 -11.84 -17.86 -32.60
CA GLU A 53 -11.94 -19.27 -32.21
C GLU A 53 -13.23 -19.94 -32.71
N LYS A 54 -14.09 -19.21 -33.44
CA LYS A 54 -15.38 -19.68 -33.97
C LYS A 54 -16.32 -20.23 -32.89
N ILE A 55 -16.24 -19.67 -31.69
CA ILE A 55 -17.10 -19.97 -30.55
C ILE A 55 -18.35 -19.09 -30.62
N GLU A 56 -19.51 -19.74 -30.65
CA GLU A 56 -20.78 -19.03 -30.53
C GLU A 56 -20.90 -18.37 -29.14
N SER A 57 -20.88 -17.04 -29.13
CA SER A 57 -20.81 -16.20 -27.93
C SER A 57 -21.87 -15.09 -27.89
N ARG A 58 -22.70 -14.97 -28.94
CA ARG A 58 -23.61 -13.83 -29.14
C ARG A 58 -24.64 -13.68 -28.02
N GLU A 59 -25.16 -14.78 -27.51
CA GLU A 59 -26.16 -14.79 -26.43
C GLU A 59 -25.53 -14.82 -25.03
N LEU A 60 -24.21 -15.01 -24.93
CA LEU A 60 -23.51 -15.13 -23.65
C LEU A 60 -23.25 -13.74 -23.05
N ASN A 61 -23.55 -13.60 -21.77
CA ASN A 61 -23.06 -12.46 -21.00
C ASN A 61 -21.55 -12.61 -20.73
N PHE A 62 -20.90 -11.53 -20.29
CA PHE A 62 -19.45 -11.54 -20.11
C PHE A 62 -18.94 -12.64 -19.17
N ALA A 63 -19.67 -12.97 -18.10
CA ALA A 63 -19.26 -14.02 -17.17
C ALA A 63 -19.35 -15.41 -17.81
N GLU A 64 -20.43 -15.68 -18.54
CA GLU A 64 -20.66 -16.93 -19.27
C GLU A 64 -19.63 -17.11 -20.40
N LEU A 65 -19.31 -16.03 -21.11
CA LEU A 65 -18.29 -16.03 -22.16
C LEU A 65 -16.93 -16.43 -21.61
N LEU A 66 -16.47 -15.81 -20.51
CA LEU A 66 -15.19 -16.17 -19.89
C LEU A 66 -15.18 -17.62 -19.39
N MET A 67 -16.29 -18.09 -18.82
CA MET A 67 -16.41 -19.48 -18.38
C MET A 67 -16.29 -20.45 -19.57
N LYS A 68 -16.91 -20.13 -20.71
CA LYS A 68 -16.79 -20.92 -21.94
C LYS A 68 -15.36 -20.94 -22.48
N LEU A 69 -14.74 -19.77 -22.63
CA LEU A 69 -13.34 -19.67 -23.10
C LEU A 69 -12.37 -20.43 -22.19
N LYS A 70 -12.59 -20.40 -20.87
CA LYS A 70 -11.81 -21.19 -19.91
C LYS A 70 -12.05 -22.70 -20.06
N ALA A 71 -13.30 -23.12 -20.24
CA ALA A 71 -13.65 -24.54 -20.39
C ALA A 71 -13.04 -25.15 -21.65
N GLU A 72 -12.96 -24.38 -22.73
CA GLU A 72 -12.29 -24.74 -23.99
C GLU A 72 -10.75 -24.67 -23.91
N GLY A 73 -10.19 -24.23 -22.77
CA GLY A 73 -8.74 -24.16 -22.55
C GLY A 73 -8.04 -23.00 -23.26
N ILE A 74 -8.79 -22.02 -23.78
CA ILE A 74 -8.25 -20.86 -24.51
C ILE A 74 -7.56 -19.88 -23.56
N LEU A 75 -8.13 -19.67 -22.38
CA LEU A 75 -7.56 -18.76 -21.39
C LEU A 75 -6.48 -19.45 -20.58
N THR A 76 -5.26 -18.89 -20.60
CA THR A 76 -4.23 -19.27 -19.63
C THR A 76 -4.68 -18.91 -18.20
N PRO A 77 -4.15 -19.56 -17.15
CA PRO A 77 -4.53 -19.25 -15.77
C PRO A 77 -4.36 -17.76 -15.40
N SER A 78 -3.28 -17.14 -15.89
CA SER A 78 -3.00 -15.72 -15.69
C SER A 78 -4.00 -14.82 -16.42
N ALA A 79 -4.34 -15.15 -17.68
CA ALA A 79 -5.32 -14.40 -18.45
C ALA A 79 -6.72 -14.51 -17.83
N ASP A 80 -7.17 -15.72 -17.45
CA ASP A 80 -8.46 -15.91 -16.77
C ASP A 80 -8.52 -15.09 -15.46
N GLN A 81 -7.47 -15.14 -14.63
CA GLN A 81 -7.41 -14.34 -13.41
C GLN A 81 -7.57 -12.84 -13.72
N ALA A 82 -6.89 -12.34 -14.75
CA ALA A 82 -6.97 -10.93 -15.14
C ALA A 82 -8.37 -10.54 -15.63
N PHE A 83 -8.98 -11.33 -16.52
CA PHE A 83 -10.34 -11.13 -16.99
C PHE A 83 -11.36 -11.14 -15.85
N GLN A 84 -11.26 -12.11 -14.94
CA GLN A 84 -12.16 -12.20 -13.78
C GLN A 84 -11.99 -11.00 -12.84
N PHE A 85 -10.76 -10.51 -12.66
CA PHE A 85 -10.48 -9.33 -11.85
C PHE A 85 -11.15 -8.09 -12.44
N VAL A 86 -10.90 -7.80 -13.72
CA VAL A 86 -11.48 -6.63 -14.43
C VAL A 86 -13.00 -6.73 -14.45
N ARG A 87 -13.57 -7.90 -14.74
CA ARG A 87 -15.03 -8.11 -14.73
C ARG A 87 -15.64 -7.78 -13.38
N ARG A 88 -15.08 -8.30 -12.28
CA ARG A 88 -15.60 -8.09 -10.93
C ARG A 88 -15.53 -6.62 -10.52
N ASN A 89 -14.39 -5.99 -10.75
CA ASN A 89 -14.17 -4.59 -10.35
C ASN A 89 -14.98 -3.61 -11.21
N GLY A 90 -15.10 -3.83 -12.52
CA GLY A 90 -15.97 -3.05 -13.38
C GLY A 90 -17.46 -3.20 -13.04
N ASN A 91 -17.90 -4.39 -12.62
CA ASN A 91 -19.26 -4.60 -12.12
C ASN A 91 -19.54 -3.82 -10.83
N ILE A 92 -18.59 -3.81 -9.88
CA ILE A 92 -18.71 -2.99 -8.66
C ILE A 92 -18.83 -1.51 -9.05
N ALA A 93 -17.99 -1.02 -9.96
CA ALA A 93 -18.05 0.35 -10.45
C ALA A 93 -19.37 0.68 -11.16
N SER A 94 -20.04 -0.30 -11.76
CA SER A 94 -21.31 -0.12 -12.49
C SER A 94 -22.54 -0.14 -11.57
N HIS A 95 -22.57 -1.01 -10.56
CA HIS A 95 -23.77 -1.27 -9.76
C HIS A 95 -23.75 -0.61 -8.37
N ASP A 96 -22.59 -0.32 -7.81
CA ASP A 96 -22.48 0.37 -6.52
C ASP A 96 -22.39 1.88 -6.72
N GLY A 97 -23.54 2.48 -7.06
CA GLY A 97 -23.67 3.91 -7.36
C GLY A 97 -23.19 4.83 -6.23
N THR A 98 -23.21 4.34 -4.98
CA THR A 98 -22.86 5.08 -3.76
C THR A 98 -21.38 4.99 -3.37
N ARG A 99 -20.68 3.92 -3.76
CA ARG A 99 -19.27 3.72 -3.42
C ARG A 99 -18.35 4.58 -4.29
N LYS A 100 -17.52 5.43 -3.69
CA LYS A 100 -16.49 6.17 -4.41
C LYS A 100 -15.43 5.20 -4.93
N MET A 101 -15.13 5.23 -6.23
CA MET A 101 -14.01 4.47 -6.81
C MET A 101 -12.72 5.28 -6.66
N LEU A 102 -11.63 4.61 -6.31
CA LEU A 102 -10.35 5.24 -6.02
C LEU A 102 -9.40 5.10 -7.20
N ILE A 103 -8.50 6.09 -7.39
CA ILE A 103 -7.52 6.09 -8.50
C ILE A 103 -6.69 4.80 -8.50
N ARG A 104 -6.26 4.32 -7.32
CA ARG A 104 -5.52 3.04 -7.23
C ARG A 104 -6.30 1.85 -7.80
N GLU A 105 -7.62 1.82 -7.65
CA GLU A 105 -8.44 0.69 -8.12
C GLU A 105 -8.54 0.72 -9.64
N ALA A 106 -8.60 1.93 -10.21
CA ALA A 106 -8.47 2.14 -11.64
C ALA A 106 -7.06 1.80 -12.16
N LEU A 107 -6.00 2.15 -11.42
CA LEU A 107 -4.61 1.79 -11.75
C LEU A 107 -4.39 0.28 -11.71
N THR A 108 -4.94 -0.43 -10.73
CA THR A 108 -4.91 -1.90 -10.72
C THR A 108 -5.69 -2.49 -11.89
N CYS A 109 -6.86 -1.92 -12.25
CA CYS A 109 -7.58 -2.35 -13.45
C CYS A 109 -6.77 -2.10 -14.73
N TRP A 110 -6.01 -1.01 -14.80
CA TRP A 110 -5.10 -0.69 -15.90
C TRP A 110 -3.96 -1.71 -16.02
N GLU A 111 -3.35 -2.13 -14.92
CA GLU A 111 -2.35 -3.19 -14.89
C GLU A 111 -2.92 -4.52 -15.39
N TYR A 112 -4.09 -4.94 -14.90
CA TYR A 112 -4.73 -6.17 -15.37
C TYR A 112 -5.19 -6.09 -16.83
N GLN A 113 -5.56 -4.92 -17.32
CA GLN A 113 -5.79 -4.68 -18.74
C GLN A 113 -4.52 -4.93 -19.56
N HIS A 114 -3.37 -4.43 -19.11
CA HIS A 114 -2.11 -4.66 -19.80
C HIS A 114 -1.78 -6.15 -19.87
N LEU A 115 -2.03 -6.92 -18.81
CA LEU A 115 -1.88 -8.39 -18.81
C LEU A 115 -2.81 -9.08 -19.82
N ILE A 116 -4.08 -8.66 -19.87
CA ILE A 116 -5.07 -9.19 -20.84
C ILE A 116 -4.61 -8.94 -22.27
N LEU A 117 -4.20 -7.69 -22.57
CA LEU A 117 -3.75 -7.30 -23.91
C LEU A 117 -2.44 -7.99 -24.28
N THR A 118 -1.49 -8.13 -23.35
CA THR A 118 -0.24 -8.85 -23.57
C THR A 118 -0.52 -10.30 -23.98
N TRP A 119 -1.36 -11.01 -23.23
CA TRP A 119 -1.76 -12.38 -23.57
C TRP A 119 -2.39 -12.46 -24.96
N TYR A 120 -3.29 -11.52 -25.29
CA TYR A 120 -3.94 -11.51 -26.60
C TYR A 120 -2.93 -11.31 -27.74
N ILE A 121 -2.03 -10.33 -27.62
CA ILE A 121 -0.99 -10.07 -28.63
C ILE A 121 -0.10 -11.29 -28.81
N GLU A 122 0.39 -11.88 -27.71
CA GLU A 122 1.26 -13.06 -27.75
C GLU A 122 0.57 -14.30 -28.33
N THR A 123 -0.76 -14.40 -28.23
CA THR A 123 -1.52 -15.57 -28.69
C THR A 123 -2.06 -15.42 -30.11
N TYR A 124 -2.49 -14.21 -30.50
CA TYR A 124 -3.31 -13.97 -31.69
C TYR A 124 -2.71 -13.00 -32.71
N ALA A 125 -1.74 -12.16 -32.32
CA ALA A 125 -1.13 -11.21 -33.24
C ALA A 125 0.02 -11.85 -34.06
N SER A 126 0.52 -11.10 -35.06
CA SER A 126 1.70 -11.51 -35.82
C SER A 126 2.92 -11.66 -34.90
N PRO A 127 3.83 -12.64 -35.13
CA PRO A 127 5.05 -12.80 -34.35
C PRO A 127 5.97 -11.57 -34.31
N ASP A 128 5.81 -10.66 -35.27
CA ASP A 128 6.58 -9.41 -35.32
C ASP A 128 6.02 -8.32 -34.38
N ILE A 129 4.76 -8.46 -33.95
CA ILE A 129 4.09 -7.51 -33.07
C ILE A 129 4.35 -7.89 -31.62
N HIS A 130 4.95 -6.97 -30.88
CA HIS A 130 5.28 -7.18 -29.47
C HIS A 130 4.62 -6.12 -28.61
N MET A 131 4.05 -6.55 -27.48
CA MET A 131 3.47 -5.65 -26.50
C MET A 131 4.57 -4.84 -25.81
N PRO A 132 4.46 -3.50 -25.71
CA PRO A 132 5.42 -2.72 -24.93
C PRO A 132 5.33 -3.09 -23.44
N SER A 133 6.46 -2.97 -22.73
CA SER A 133 6.50 -3.17 -21.29
C SER A 133 5.48 -2.29 -20.56
N TYR A 134 4.92 -2.81 -19.48
CA TYR A 134 3.97 -2.07 -18.65
C TYR A 134 4.57 -0.74 -18.17
N VAL A 135 3.78 0.32 -18.31
CA VAL A 135 4.10 1.65 -17.77
C VAL A 135 2.87 2.13 -17.00
N GLU A 136 3.10 2.53 -15.75
CA GLU A 136 2.06 3.12 -14.93
C GLU A 136 1.69 4.50 -15.50
N PRO A 137 0.40 4.80 -15.71
CA PRO A 137 -0.02 6.04 -16.34
C PRO A 137 0.23 7.18 -15.36
N ALA A 138 0.75 8.30 -15.88
CA ALA A 138 0.99 9.48 -15.07
C ALA A 138 -0.25 10.40 -15.07
N PRO A 139 -0.53 11.11 -13.97
CA PRO A 139 -1.59 12.11 -13.96
C PRO A 139 -1.33 13.17 -15.03
N PRO A 140 -2.37 13.68 -15.72
CA PRO A 140 -2.20 14.74 -16.70
C PRO A 140 -1.60 15.96 -16.02
N GLN A 141 -0.35 16.28 -16.39
CA GLN A 141 0.32 17.50 -15.94
C GLN A 141 -0.34 18.67 -16.66
N LYS A 142 -0.91 19.63 -15.92
CA LYS A 142 -1.17 20.95 -16.51
C LYS A 142 0.19 21.60 -16.76
N GLU A 143 0.56 21.76 -18.02
CA GLU A 143 1.84 22.37 -18.44
C GLU A 143 2.07 23.76 -17.82
N GLU A 144 0.99 24.50 -17.52
CA GLU A 144 1.08 25.82 -16.85
C GLU A 144 1.47 25.72 -15.36
N GLU A 145 1.03 24.68 -14.65
CA GLU A 145 1.34 24.50 -13.22
C GLU A 145 2.76 23.95 -13.04
N THR A 146 3.27 23.14 -13.97
CA THR A 146 4.64 22.60 -13.90
C THR A 146 5.69 23.67 -14.21
N ALA A 147 5.46 24.54 -15.19
CA ALA A 147 6.37 25.65 -15.48
C ALA A 147 6.46 26.63 -14.31
N ALA A 148 5.32 27.01 -13.74
CA ALA A 148 5.26 27.88 -12.56
C ALA A 148 5.86 27.22 -11.31
N LEU A 149 5.63 25.92 -11.10
CA LEU A 149 6.21 25.16 -9.99
C LEU A 149 7.73 24.99 -10.15
N LEU A 150 8.22 24.73 -11.36
CA LEU A 150 9.66 24.64 -11.65
C LEU A 150 10.34 26.00 -11.48
N GLN A 151 9.70 27.09 -11.92
CA GLN A 151 10.17 28.45 -11.66
C GLN A 151 10.21 28.74 -10.16
N HIS A 152 9.17 28.35 -9.42
CA HIS A 152 9.10 28.57 -7.98
C HIS A 152 10.13 27.74 -7.22
N ILE A 153 10.37 26.50 -7.65
CA ILE A 153 11.43 25.63 -7.11
C ILE A 153 12.81 26.21 -7.43
N GLN A 154 13.04 26.72 -8.65
CA GLN A 154 14.28 27.41 -9.01
C GLN A 154 14.51 28.67 -8.16
N GLU A 155 13.49 29.50 -7.97
CA GLU A 155 13.57 30.67 -7.07
C GLU A 155 13.87 30.27 -5.62
N LEU A 156 13.26 29.19 -5.12
CA LEU A 156 13.53 28.67 -3.77
C LEU A 156 14.96 28.13 -3.66
N MET A 157 15.45 27.42 -4.68
CA MET A 157 16.82 26.92 -4.74
C MET A 157 17.85 28.05 -4.81
N GLU A 158 17.60 29.12 -5.56
CA GLU A 158 18.45 30.31 -5.59
C GLU A 158 18.45 31.06 -4.25
N ARG A 159 17.28 31.16 -3.60
CA ARG A 159 17.17 31.75 -2.25
C ARG A 159 17.88 30.93 -1.19
N LEU A 160 17.94 29.60 -1.33
CA LEU A 160 18.67 28.69 -0.45
C LEU A 160 20.18 28.67 -0.76
N GLY A 161 20.56 28.81 -2.03
CA GLY A 161 21.95 28.85 -2.50
C GLY A 161 22.70 30.14 -2.11
N ASN A 162 21.98 31.25 -1.90
CA ASN A 162 22.57 32.52 -1.47
C ASN A 162 22.77 32.66 0.06
N LYS A 163 22.53 31.59 0.83
CA LYS A 163 22.94 31.48 2.24
C LYS A 163 24.07 30.47 2.40
N GLY A 164 25.23 30.79 1.84
CA GLY A 164 26.47 30.17 2.25
C GLY A 164 26.95 30.77 3.58
N SER A 165 26.91 29.99 4.67
CA SER A 165 27.93 29.90 5.74
C SER A 165 27.35 29.28 7.02
N ALA A 166 27.92 28.13 7.41
CA ALA A 166 28.12 27.60 8.77
C ALA A 166 27.06 27.83 9.88
N GLY A 167 26.59 26.70 10.43
CA GLY A 167 26.06 26.63 11.80
C GLY A 167 24.55 26.46 11.88
N ASN A 168 24.11 25.33 12.44
CA ASN A 168 22.71 24.94 12.69
C ASN A 168 21.83 24.81 11.43
N ARG A 169 21.59 23.57 10.99
CA ARG A 169 20.31 23.26 10.33
C ARG A 169 19.21 23.54 11.36
N PRO A 170 18.31 24.51 11.16
CA PRO A 170 17.09 24.53 11.93
C PRO A 170 16.32 23.27 11.53
N SER A 171 15.85 22.50 12.51
CA SER A 171 14.82 21.50 12.30
C SER A 171 13.67 22.17 11.53
N MET A 172 13.41 21.68 10.32
CA MET A 172 12.19 22.08 9.62
C MET A 172 11.04 21.65 10.52
N PRO A 173 10.12 22.55 10.91
CA PRO A 173 8.93 22.14 11.61
C PRO A 173 8.21 21.16 10.69
N SER A 174 7.93 19.97 11.22
CA SER A 174 7.07 18.97 10.60
C SER A 174 5.76 19.65 10.21
N ALA A 175 5.64 20.07 8.95
CA ALA A 175 4.44 20.73 8.48
C ALA A 175 3.30 19.71 8.52
N THR A 176 2.38 19.91 9.46
CA THR A 176 1.13 19.17 9.54
C THR A 176 0.36 19.38 8.24
N VAL A 177 0.04 18.29 7.54
CA VAL A 177 -0.59 18.35 6.21
C VAL A 177 -2.10 18.21 6.28
N ARG A 178 -2.58 17.69 7.40
CA ARG A 178 -3.97 17.36 7.63
C ARG A 178 -4.23 17.30 9.12
N GLU A 179 -5.44 17.64 9.53
CA GLU A 179 -5.96 17.31 10.85
C GLU A 179 -7.03 16.21 10.72
N ILE A 180 -7.06 15.32 11.71
CA ILE A 180 -8.11 14.32 11.88
C ILE A 180 -8.76 14.61 13.23
N CYS A 181 -10.08 14.67 13.26
CA CYS A 181 -10.85 15.00 14.45
C CYS A 181 -11.78 13.85 14.85
N TYR A 182 -12.14 13.88 16.13
CA TYR A 182 -13.22 13.12 16.73
C TYR A 182 -13.87 14.01 17.79
N LYS A 183 -15.13 14.39 17.59
CA LYS A 183 -15.82 15.42 18.39
C LYS A 183 -15.00 16.71 18.40
N ASP A 184 -14.72 17.25 19.58
CA ASP A 184 -13.95 18.48 19.76
C ASP A 184 -12.43 18.25 19.82
N ARG A 185 -11.96 17.01 19.69
CA ARG A 185 -10.53 16.66 19.72
C ARG A 185 -10.01 16.52 18.30
N CYS A 186 -8.85 17.09 18.00
CA CYS A 186 -8.16 16.95 16.72
C CYS A 186 -6.69 16.60 16.92
N VAL A 187 -6.14 15.83 15.98
CA VAL A 187 -4.72 15.51 15.90
C VAL A 187 -4.19 15.89 14.54
N GLY A 188 -3.06 16.61 14.54
CA GLY A 188 -2.32 16.93 13.33
C GLY A 188 -1.57 15.71 12.80
N VAL A 189 -1.70 15.42 11.52
CA VAL A 189 -0.96 14.41 10.78
C VAL A 189 0.26 15.06 10.10
N PRO A 190 1.49 14.76 10.56
CA PRO A 190 2.73 15.12 9.87
C PRO A 190 2.77 14.68 8.41
N TYR A 191 3.45 15.46 7.54
CA TYR A 191 3.61 15.09 6.13
C TYR A 191 4.14 13.67 5.91
N PHE A 192 5.13 13.26 6.69
CA PHE A 192 5.76 11.94 6.53
C PHE A 192 4.83 10.76 6.88
N LEU A 193 3.73 11.03 7.60
CA LEU A 193 2.72 10.03 7.96
C LEU A 193 1.52 10.02 7.02
N ARG A 194 1.46 10.93 6.03
CA ARG A 194 0.31 11.05 5.12
C ARG A 194 -0.08 9.71 4.48
N ASP A 195 0.91 8.98 3.98
CA ASP A 195 0.70 7.71 3.28
C ASP A 195 1.16 6.51 4.12
N ALA A 196 1.23 6.66 5.45
CA ALA A 196 1.60 5.59 6.36
C ALA A 196 0.51 4.51 6.43
N PHE A 197 0.92 3.24 6.43
CA PHE A 197 0.02 2.10 6.61
C PHE A 197 -0.45 2.00 8.05
N LEU A 198 -1.77 1.87 8.24
CA LEU A 198 -2.41 1.64 9.53
C LEU A 198 -2.47 0.14 9.81
N LEU A 199 -1.31 -0.43 10.12
CA LEU A 199 -1.17 -1.86 10.42
C LEU A 199 -1.91 -2.19 11.73
N PRO A 200 -2.86 -3.13 11.75
CA PRO A 200 -3.62 -3.46 12.96
C PRO A 200 -2.76 -3.78 14.18
N GLN A 201 -1.56 -4.33 13.97
CA GLN A 201 -0.60 -4.65 15.04
C GLN A 201 -0.12 -3.43 15.82
N ARG A 202 -0.18 -2.23 15.22
CA ARG A 202 0.17 -0.97 15.90
C ARG A 202 -0.99 -0.39 16.74
N PHE A 203 -2.16 -1.01 16.70
CA PHE A 203 -3.39 -0.57 17.38
C PHE A 203 -3.97 -1.73 18.21
N PRO A 204 -3.32 -2.14 19.32
CA PRO A 204 -3.69 -3.33 20.10
C PRO A 204 -5.14 -3.32 20.59
N LYS A 205 -5.71 -2.14 20.81
CA LYS A 205 -7.09 -1.95 21.27
C LYS A 205 -8.10 -1.96 20.11
N SER A 206 -7.68 -1.60 18.89
CA SER A 206 -8.52 -1.52 17.70
C SER A 206 -8.18 -2.56 16.62
N VAL A 207 -7.41 -3.61 16.93
CA VAL A 207 -6.97 -4.63 15.97
C VAL A 207 -8.11 -5.16 15.10
N THR A 208 -9.16 -5.69 15.73
CA THR A 208 -10.30 -6.28 15.00
C THR A 208 -11.08 -5.21 14.24
N PHE A 209 -11.15 -4.00 14.78
CA PHE A 209 -11.82 -2.88 14.14
C PHE A 209 -11.10 -2.46 12.86
N LEU A 210 -9.78 -2.28 12.91
CA LEU A 210 -8.94 -2.00 11.76
C LEU A 210 -8.90 -3.14 10.75
N ILE A 211 -8.84 -4.41 11.16
CA ILE A 211 -8.92 -5.53 10.21
C ILE A 211 -10.22 -5.46 9.38
N ARG A 212 -11.33 -5.12 10.03
CA ARG A 212 -12.64 -5.00 9.37
C ARG A 212 -12.71 -3.77 8.48
N LEU A 213 -12.22 -2.62 8.96
CA LEU A 213 -12.14 -1.40 8.16
C LEU A 213 -11.20 -1.56 6.95
N ASN A 214 -10.10 -2.31 7.10
CA ASN A 214 -9.18 -2.65 6.01
C ASN A 214 -9.87 -3.52 4.97
N GLY A 215 -10.69 -4.49 5.40
CA GLY A 215 -11.54 -5.30 4.52
C GLY A 215 -12.54 -4.47 3.71
N GLU A 216 -13.13 -3.45 4.33
CA GLU A 216 -14.03 -2.47 3.68
C GLU A 216 -13.28 -1.29 3.04
N GLN A 217 -11.95 -1.34 3.01
CA GLN A 217 -11.04 -0.33 2.46
C GLN A 217 -11.22 1.10 3.00
N GLN A 218 -11.57 1.25 4.28
CA GLN A 218 -11.83 2.54 4.93
C GLN A 218 -10.63 3.12 5.69
N ALA A 219 -9.65 2.30 6.09
CA ALA A 219 -8.60 2.72 7.02
C ALA A 219 -7.25 1.99 6.83
N ARG A 220 -6.83 1.69 5.59
CA ARG A 220 -5.53 1.02 5.34
C ARG A 220 -4.36 1.98 5.39
N LEU A 221 -4.59 3.21 4.96
CA LEU A 221 -3.60 4.29 4.96
C LEU A 221 -4.12 5.47 5.77
N MET A 222 -3.21 6.24 6.36
CA MET A 222 -3.53 7.47 7.08
C MET A 222 -4.32 8.47 6.20
N SER A 223 -4.00 8.55 4.91
CA SER A 223 -4.70 9.40 3.93
C SER A 223 -6.15 8.97 3.68
N GLU A 224 -6.49 7.71 3.91
CA GLU A 224 -7.84 7.18 3.67
C GLU A 224 -8.83 7.55 4.78
N LEU A 225 -8.33 7.84 5.98
CA LEU A 225 -9.20 8.22 7.09
C LEU A 225 -10.01 9.46 6.74
N PRO A 226 -11.27 9.59 7.20
CA PRO A 226 -12.02 10.83 7.06
C PRO A 226 -11.46 11.93 7.96
N TYR A 227 -11.79 13.20 7.68
CA TYR A 227 -11.43 14.32 8.56
C TYR A 227 -12.12 14.23 9.91
N GLN A 228 -13.31 13.65 9.95
CA GLN A 228 -14.06 13.37 11.16
C GLN A 228 -14.25 11.85 11.29
N LEU A 229 -13.74 11.26 12.37
CA LEU A 229 -13.83 9.81 12.59
C LEU A 229 -15.20 9.36 13.11
N GLU A 230 -16.08 10.30 13.48
CA GLU A 230 -17.44 9.99 13.94
C GLU A 230 -18.21 9.18 12.89
N GLY A 231 -18.72 8.02 13.31
CA GLY A 231 -19.50 7.16 12.44
C GLY A 231 -18.67 6.19 11.60
N LEU A 232 -17.34 6.13 11.79
CA LEU A 232 -16.48 5.16 11.11
C LEU A 232 -16.94 3.71 11.38
N HIS A 233 -17.42 3.41 12.59
CA HIS A 233 -18.01 2.13 12.97
C HIS A 233 -19.22 1.73 12.14
N LYS A 234 -19.92 2.66 11.49
CA LYS A 234 -21.09 2.35 10.65
C LYS A 234 -20.70 1.59 9.38
N HIS A 235 -19.45 1.67 8.96
CA HIS A 235 -18.93 0.94 7.80
C HIS A 235 -18.71 -0.55 8.09
N VAL A 236 -18.69 -0.98 9.35
CA VAL A 236 -18.36 -2.36 9.74
C VAL A 236 -19.35 -2.91 10.77
N LYS A 237 -19.80 -4.16 10.56
CA LYS A 237 -20.81 -4.78 11.43
C LYS A 237 -20.24 -5.03 12.84
N ARG A 238 -21.10 -4.85 13.86
CA ARG A 238 -20.87 -5.15 15.29
C ARG A 238 -19.94 -4.18 16.04
N PHE A 239 -19.62 -3.03 15.47
CA PHE A 239 -18.89 -1.97 16.16
C PHE A 239 -19.84 -0.84 16.56
N LYS A 240 -19.43 -0.08 17.57
CA LYS A 240 -20.16 1.03 18.19
C LYS A 240 -19.29 2.29 18.18
N GLU A 241 -19.91 3.44 18.45
CA GLU A 241 -19.23 4.74 18.56
C GLU A 241 -17.99 4.71 19.48
N ALA A 242 -18.01 3.92 20.57
CA ALA A 242 -16.85 3.75 21.45
C ALA A 242 -15.59 3.21 20.73
N ASN A 243 -15.74 2.52 19.59
CA ASN A 243 -14.60 2.03 18.81
C ASN A 243 -14.00 3.14 17.94
N ASP A 244 -14.81 4.10 17.48
CA ASP A 244 -14.29 5.29 16.79
C ASP A 244 -13.43 6.10 17.76
N GLU A 245 -13.92 6.28 18.99
CA GLU A 245 -13.19 6.98 20.06
C GLU A 245 -11.89 6.28 20.41
N GLN A 246 -11.94 4.97 20.67
CA GLN A 246 -10.78 4.15 21.00
C GLN A 246 -9.75 4.15 19.86
N PHE A 247 -10.20 4.08 18.61
CA PHE A 247 -9.31 4.17 17.45
C PHE A 247 -8.68 5.56 17.33
N PHE A 248 -9.44 6.63 17.55
CA PHE A 248 -8.91 8.00 17.56
C PHE A 248 -7.82 8.18 18.62
N GLU A 249 -8.01 7.63 19.83
CA GLU A 249 -7.02 7.69 20.90
C GLU A 249 -5.73 6.96 20.54
N GLU A 250 -5.84 5.74 19.98
CA GLU A 250 -4.67 5.02 19.49
C GLU A 250 -4.02 5.69 18.29
N LEU A 251 -4.78 6.39 17.44
CA LEU A 251 -4.25 7.16 16.31
C LEU A 251 -3.41 8.35 16.80
N CYS A 252 -3.86 9.04 17.86
CA CYS A 252 -3.10 10.10 18.48
C CYS A 252 -1.77 9.57 19.04
N GLN A 253 -1.85 8.44 19.77
CA GLN A 253 -0.67 7.78 20.31
C GLN A 253 0.29 7.34 19.19
N PHE A 254 -0.24 6.74 18.13
CA PHE A 254 0.53 6.30 16.97
C PHE A 254 1.30 7.45 16.31
N ILE A 255 0.65 8.60 16.08
CA ILE A 255 1.29 9.78 15.49
C ILE A 255 2.40 10.31 16.39
N GLN A 256 2.17 10.34 17.71
CA GLN A 256 3.18 10.74 18.68
C GLN A 256 4.39 9.80 18.65
N GLU A 257 4.17 8.48 18.73
CA GLU A 257 5.22 7.47 18.68
C GLU A 257 6.06 7.59 17.40
N GLU A 258 5.42 7.69 16.23
CA GLU A 258 6.15 7.82 14.95
C GLU A 258 6.93 9.13 14.82
N THR A 259 6.43 10.22 15.43
CA THR A 259 7.14 11.51 15.47
C THR A 259 8.42 11.38 16.29
N VAL A 260 8.33 10.77 17.47
CA VAL A 260 9.50 10.48 18.33
C VAL A 260 10.48 9.55 17.62
N ARG A 261 10.00 8.48 16.98
CA ARG A 261 10.88 7.56 16.22
C ARG A 261 11.63 8.27 15.11
N LYS A 262 10.96 9.17 14.37
CA LYS A 262 11.60 9.94 13.32
C LYS A 262 12.73 10.81 13.88
N GLU A 263 12.49 11.51 14.98
CA GLU A 263 13.52 12.29 15.66
C GLU A 263 14.70 11.43 16.12
N LEU A 264 14.43 10.25 16.69
CA LEU A 264 15.48 9.32 17.13
C LEU A 264 16.31 8.76 15.97
N ILE A 265 15.68 8.43 14.84
CA ILE A 265 16.38 7.97 13.63
C ILE A 265 17.28 9.08 13.07
N GLU A 266 16.83 10.33 13.13
CA GLU A 266 17.63 11.49 12.70
C GLU A 266 18.79 11.78 13.66
N GLN A 267 18.59 11.62 14.98
CA GLN A 267 19.63 11.80 16.01
C GLN A 267 20.71 10.71 15.95
N HIS A 268 20.32 9.47 15.71
CA HIS A 268 21.20 8.30 15.62
C HIS A 268 21.49 7.90 14.17
N ALA A 269 21.72 8.90 13.30
CA ALA A 269 21.98 8.68 11.89
C ALA A 269 23.24 7.81 11.69
N GLY A 270 23.06 6.64 11.08
CA GLY A 270 24.13 5.65 10.84
C GLY A 270 24.08 4.43 11.75
N GLU A 271 23.27 4.46 12.81
CA GLU A 271 23.02 3.32 13.69
C GLU A 271 21.74 2.59 13.29
N THR A 272 21.68 1.28 13.57
CA THR A 272 20.44 0.52 13.39
C THR A 272 19.67 0.51 14.70
N LEU A 273 18.49 1.12 14.72
CA LEU A 273 17.61 1.15 15.89
C LEU A 273 16.54 0.05 15.81
N PHE A 274 16.31 -0.61 16.93
CA PHE A 274 15.13 -1.45 17.15
C PHE A 274 14.15 -0.72 18.07
N PHE A 275 12.88 -0.74 17.71
CA PHE A 275 11.81 -0.03 18.39
C PHE A 275 10.77 -0.97 18.98
N TYR A 276 10.28 -0.57 20.16
CA TYR A 276 9.05 -1.06 20.74
C TYR A 276 8.26 0.14 21.25
N LYS A 277 7.20 0.52 20.51
CA LYS A 277 6.46 1.77 20.75
C LYS A 277 7.39 2.99 20.62
N GLU A 278 7.48 3.84 21.63
CA GLU A 278 8.40 4.99 21.66
C GLU A 278 9.81 4.64 22.15
N ASP A 279 9.97 3.50 22.82
CA ASP A 279 11.27 3.04 23.30
C ASP A 279 12.13 2.46 22.16
N TYR A 280 13.45 2.57 22.31
CA TYR A 280 14.42 2.05 21.36
C TYR A 280 15.64 1.42 22.02
N ILE A 281 16.36 0.61 21.24
CA ILE A 281 17.71 0.12 21.53
C ILE A 281 18.56 0.23 20.27
N ILE A 282 19.86 0.43 20.44
CA ILE A 282 20.83 0.46 19.34
C ILE A 282 21.31 -0.97 19.09
N LEU A 283 21.11 -1.48 17.87
CA LEU A 283 21.60 -2.77 17.45
C LEU A 283 23.10 -2.69 17.16
N THR A 284 23.90 -3.10 18.14
CA THR A 284 25.35 -3.29 17.98
C THR A 284 25.65 -4.66 17.36
N GLU A 285 26.86 -4.84 16.82
CA GLU A 285 27.31 -6.12 16.28
C GLU A 285 27.23 -7.24 17.33
N MET A 286 27.68 -6.96 18.56
CA MET A 286 27.63 -7.89 19.69
C MET A 286 26.18 -8.31 20.01
N LEU A 287 25.28 -7.34 20.11
CA LEU A 287 23.87 -7.61 20.40
C LEU A 287 23.21 -8.40 19.26
N GLY A 288 23.53 -8.07 18.01
CA GLY A 288 22.98 -8.72 16.83
C GLY A 288 23.33 -10.21 16.70
N GLN A 289 24.47 -10.63 17.22
CA GLN A 289 24.91 -12.04 17.20
C GLN A 289 24.32 -12.89 18.33
N VAL A 290 23.58 -12.29 19.28
CA VAL A 290 22.96 -13.05 20.37
C VAL A 290 21.89 -13.99 19.80
N PRO A 291 21.99 -15.31 20.02
CA PRO A 291 21.00 -16.26 19.53
C PRO A 291 19.72 -16.22 20.38
N LEU A 292 18.57 -16.42 19.73
CA LEU A 292 17.23 -16.36 20.33
C LEU A 292 16.89 -17.66 21.10
N THR A 293 17.69 -17.98 22.12
CA THR A 293 17.52 -19.20 22.92
C THR A 293 16.87 -18.92 24.28
N SER A 294 16.29 -19.96 24.90
CA SER A 294 15.71 -19.87 26.25
C SER A 294 16.74 -19.53 27.34
N GLU A 295 18.03 -19.74 27.06
CA GLU A 295 19.14 -19.36 27.94
C GLU A 295 19.36 -17.85 27.90
N ASN A 296 19.31 -17.25 26.71
CA ASN A 296 19.48 -15.82 26.52
C ASN A 296 18.19 -15.04 26.84
N PHE A 297 17.04 -15.62 26.56
CA PHE A 297 15.74 -14.97 26.70
C PHE A 297 14.78 -15.80 27.56
N VAL A 298 14.92 -15.62 28.88
CA VAL A 298 14.25 -16.46 29.89
C VAL A 298 12.74 -16.20 29.90
N GLY A 299 11.96 -17.27 30.02
CA GLY A 299 10.49 -17.20 30.20
C GLY A 299 9.69 -16.95 28.91
N GLN A 300 10.32 -17.05 27.74
CA GLN A 300 9.71 -16.70 26.44
C GLN A 300 9.61 -17.89 25.47
N THR A 301 9.52 -19.12 25.99
CA THR A 301 9.59 -20.36 25.19
C THR A 301 8.61 -20.40 24.01
N SER A 302 7.36 -19.95 24.20
CA SER A 302 6.36 -19.90 23.13
C SER A 302 6.68 -18.87 22.06
N LEU A 303 7.21 -17.70 22.45
CA LEU A 303 7.65 -16.65 21.52
C LEU A 303 8.86 -17.14 20.71
N LEU A 304 9.88 -17.67 21.37
CA LEU A 304 11.10 -18.16 20.72
C LEU A 304 10.79 -19.28 19.73
N LYS A 305 9.90 -20.20 20.10
CA LYS A 305 9.42 -21.23 19.17
C LYS A 305 8.77 -20.64 17.93
N ALA A 306 7.85 -19.67 18.11
CA ALA A 306 7.19 -18.99 17.00
C ALA A 306 8.19 -18.21 16.13
N LEU A 307 9.24 -17.65 16.71
CA LEU A 307 10.30 -16.94 15.99
C LEU A 307 11.18 -17.90 15.16
N HIS A 308 11.64 -19.01 15.74
CA HIS A 308 12.42 -20.02 15.01
C HIS A 308 11.61 -20.67 13.87
N GLU A 309 10.30 -20.92 14.07
CA GLU A 309 9.41 -21.42 13.00
C GLU A 309 9.35 -20.48 11.79
N GLN A 310 9.71 -19.21 11.96
CA GLN A 310 9.76 -18.19 10.90
C GLN A 310 11.19 -17.87 10.45
N GLY A 311 12.19 -18.61 10.96
CA GLY A 311 13.61 -18.47 10.60
C GLY A 311 14.35 -17.33 11.31
N PHE A 312 13.80 -16.78 12.40
CA PHE A 312 14.53 -15.83 13.24
C PHE A 312 15.40 -16.60 14.24
N GLU A 313 16.72 -16.60 14.05
CA GLU A 313 17.66 -17.38 14.88
C GLU A 313 18.45 -16.49 15.84
N LYS A 314 18.71 -15.24 15.45
CA LYS A 314 19.47 -14.26 16.25
C LYS A 314 18.78 -12.90 16.29
N VAL A 315 19.21 -12.06 17.22
CA VAL A 315 18.64 -10.70 17.41
C VAL A 315 18.70 -9.88 16.12
N ALA A 316 19.76 -9.98 15.33
CA ALA A 316 19.88 -9.25 14.06
C ALA A 316 18.80 -9.62 13.02
N ASP A 317 18.16 -10.77 13.16
CA ASP A 317 17.12 -11.20 12.23
C ASP A 317 15.76 -10.53 12.54
N LEU A 318 15.59 -9.98 13.76
CA LEU A 318 14.34 -9.36 14.18
C LEU A 318 14.02 -8.11 13.33
N PRO A 319 12.72 -7.84 13.08
CA PRO A 319 12.32 -6.60 12.43
C PRO A 319 12.69 -5.40 13.30
N LYS A 320 13.00 -4.27 12.65
CA LYS A 320 13.27 -3.01 13.35
C LYS A 320 12.15 -2.55 14.27
N GLU A 321 10.93 -3.00 14.04
CA GLU A 321 9.78 -2.75 14.91
C GLU A 321 9.25 -4.07 15.46
N LEU A 322 9.45 -4.30 16.76
CA LEU A 322 9.08 -5.56 17.39
C LEU A 322 7.56 -5.78 17.45
N VAL A 323 6.77 -4.71 17.44
CA VAL A 323 5.30 -4.79 17.42
C VAL A 323 4.77 -5.54 16.19
N LEU A 324 5.53 -5.57 15.07
CA LEU A 324 5.15 -6.29 13.85
C LEU A 324 5.17 -7.82 14.04
N LEU A 325 5.88 -8.33 15.03
CA LEU A 325 5.92 -9.75 15.37
C LEU A 325 4.57 -10.24 15.92
N GLY A 326 3.70 -9.34 16.38
CA GLY A 326 2.34 -9.66 16.84
C GLY A 326 1.42 -10.25 15.76
N LYS A 327 1.89 -10.33 14.49
CA LYS A 327 1.19 -11.05 13.42
C LYS A 327 1.29 -12.58 13.54
N TYR A 328 2.28 -13.10 14.29
CA TYR A 328 2.51 -14.53 14.43
C TYR A 328 1.67 -15.13 15.55
N GLN A 329 1.28 -16.40 15.38
CA GLN A 329 0.51 -17.11 16.41
C GLN A 329 1.32 -17.21 17.71
N ASN A 330 0.63 -17.04 18.85
CA ASN A 330 1.22 -17.07 20.19
C ASN A 330 2.20 -15.92 20.52
N VAL A 331 2.24 -14.87 19.69
CA VAL A 331 3.02 -13.66 19.96
C VAL A 331 2.10 -12.56 20.46
N GLY A 332 2.05 -12.37 21.78
CA GLY A 332 1.24 -11.34 22.44
C GLY A 332 2.04 -10.10 22.83
N GLU A 333 1.35 -9.00 23.14
CA GLU A 333 1.95 -7.74 23.57
C GLU A 333 2.88 -7.89 24.78
N VAL A 334 2.46 -8.70 25.78
CA VAL A 334 3.25 -8.97 27.00
C VAL A 334 4.55 -9.69 26.68
N ALA A 335 4.52 -10.66 25.76
CA ALA A 335 5.72 -11.39 25.35
C ALA A 335 6.71 -10.46 24.65
N LEU A 336 6.23 -9.57 23.77
CA LEU A 336 7.06 -8.59 23.08
C LEU A 336 7.64 -7.53 24.03
N ALA A 337 6.87 -7.06 25.00
CA ALA A 337 7.36 -6.15 26.04
C ALA A 337 8.49 -6.79 26.86
N ASN A 338 8.33 -8.06 27.23
CA ASN A 338 9.35 -8.82 27.95
C ASN A 338 10.60 -9.05 27.09
N LEU A 339 10.44 -9.40 25.81
CA LEU A 339 11.56 -9.52 24.86
C LEU A 339 12.36 -8.22 24.80
N PHE A 340 11.68 -7.10 24.58
CA PHE A 340 12.32 -5.80 24.48
C PHE A 340 13.03 -5.40 25.78
N THR A 341 12.43 -5.68 26.94
CA THR A 341 13.07 -5.44 28.24
C THR A 341 14.37 -6.23 28.39
N GLN A 342 14.38 -7.50 28.02
CA GLN A 342 15.58 -8.34 28.08
C GLN A 342 16.64 -7.90 27.05
N LEU A 343 16.23 -7.47 25.87
CA LEU A 343 17.13 -6.87 24.88
C LEU A 343 17.78 -5.58 25.41
N LYS A 344 17.02 -4.73 26.12
CA LYS A 344 17.54 -3.50 26.74
C LYS A 344 18.58 -3.80 27.82
N VAL A 345 18.34 -4.81 28.66
CA VAL A 345 19.32 -5.27 29.67
C VAL A 345 20.61 -5.75 28.99
N LYS A 346 20.50 -6.64 28.00
CA LYS A 346 21.66 -7.14 27.25
C LYS A 346 22.41 -6.03 26.50
N SER A 347 21.70 -5.09 25.88
CA SER A 347 22.30 -3.92 25.25
C SER A 347 23.12 -3.09 26.25
N GLY A 348 22.64 -2.96 27.50
CA GLY A 348 23.37 -2.32 28.59
C GLY A 348 24.62 -3.09 29.01
N GLU A 349 24.54 -4.42 29.11
CA GLU A 349 25.68 -5.31 29.42
C GLU A 349 26.79 -5.21 28.35
N PHE A 350 26.43 -5.16 27.07
CA PHE A 350 27.43 -5.02 26.00
C PHE A 350 28.01 -3.61 25.91
N SER A 351 27.24 -2.58 26.26
CA SER A 351 27.75 -1.19 26.28
C SER A 351 28.75 -0.96 27.42
N SER A 352 28.58 -1.62 28.57
CA SER A 352 29.52 -1.55 29.68
C SER A 352 30.81 -2.35 29.44
N LEU A 353 30.75 -3.42 28.64
CA LEU A 353 31.91 -4.21 28.22
C LEU A 353 32.84 -3.50 27.22
N VAL A 354 32.32 -2.55 26.43
CA VAL A 354 33.11 -1.76 25.45
C VAL A 354 33.75 -0.53 26.10
N SER A 355 33.33 -0.17 27.31
CA SER A 355 33.83 1.00 28.06
C SER A 355 34.99 0.67 29.03
N LEU A 356 35.47 -0.58 29.01
CA LEU A 356 36.65 -1.11 29.72
C LEU A 356 37.71 -1.48 28.68
#